data_AF-A0A832GG89-F1
#
_entry.id   AF-A0A832GG89-F1
#
_cell.length_a   1.000
_cell.length_b   1.000
_cell.length_c   1.000
_cell.angle_alpha   90.00
_cell.angle_beta   90.00
_cell.angle_gamma   90.00
#
_symmetry.space_group_name_H-M   'P 1'
#
loop_
_entity.id
_entity.type
_entity.pdbx_description
1 polymer ?
#
loop_
_entity_poly.entity_id
_entity_poly.type
_entity_poly.pdbx_seq_one_letter_code
_entity_poly.pdbx_strand_id
1 'polypeptide(L)'
;MPRTKEQHMAAVVESGVVAVIRAQSREQLADIAQALLAGGVVAIEVTMSTPKAISGIEMLADRFGDRAVVGVGTCLDAATAADAIAAGAQFVVSPVFKPQIVETTRGYGKISIPGAFTPTEIYAAWSAGADVVKVFPSTALGPGYFKDLLAPLPQLRLTPTGGVDLKNAGDWIKAGAVFVGAGSSLVSKDAMARSDWDAITANARAFVEAVRKHVAERYGDEDLLRRGFRITTTLDMRRQRAAESALRRGLEDLQRRLGFTGPIGHLDSEQRRRMASGQPRPVGPSGFAVDEEQSPYLMAIPEPPAVMLDATSPGSRLSDVAARHAAGEAWAQRRRAIKSREAPLFKTEPDTIYAAVVTSLGKKVMVASGGLVVPLDPASETQALGWTGPQGERLAIGDVLPVYLRARTEGRPGHREDFLAHLASAPTVQGALVALDPSNGHLLSMVGGYDYQKSQFNRATQARRQIGSAIKPFIYAVAIDSGMTPLTIKWDAPVKFKTASGVWTPHNYKPEYLGPVTLRTALAKSINTVSAQLLAQIGIDPV
;
A
#
# COMPACT_ATOMS: atom_id res chain seq x y z
N MET A 1 -18.30 1.80 28.95
CA MET A 1 -19.05 3.08 28.92
C MET A 1 -19.63 3.26 27.53
N PRO A 2 -20.87 3.74 27.38
CA PRO A 2 -21.44 4.06 26.08
C PRO A 2 -20.59 5.11 25.36
N ARG A 3 -20.50 5.03 24.03
CA ARG A 3 -19.70 5.96 23.22
C ARG A 3 -20.24 7.39 23.31
N THR A 4 -19.34 8.37 23.32
CA THR A 4 -19.71 9.80 23.30
C THR A 4 -20.14 10.24 21.90
N LYS A 5 -20.77 11.41 21.81
CA LYS A 5 -21.12 12.06 20.52
C LYS A 5 -19.90 12.21 19.62
N GLU A 6 -18.77 12.61 20.19
CA GLU A 6 -17.51 12.84 19.48
C GLU A 6 -16.94 11.53 18.94
N GLN A 7 -17.06 10.43 19.71
CA GLN A 7 -16.64 9.10 19.26
C GLN A 7 -17.53 8.58 18.11
N HIS A 8 -18.84 8.82 18.17
CA HIS A 8 -19.73 8.50 17.04
C HIS A 8 -19.39 9.34 15.81
N MET A 9 -19.17 10.65 15.97
CA MET A 9 -18.79 11.53 14.87
C MET A 9 -17.47 11.09 14.24
N ALA A 10 -16.47 10.77 15.06
CA ALA A 10 -15.19 10.26 14.59
C ALA A 10 -15.39 8.97 13.78
N ALA A 11 -16.20 8.03 14.24
CA ALA A 11 -16.50 6.81 13.51
C ALA A 11 -17.20 7.06 12.16
N VAL A 12 -18.14 8.03 12.10
CA VAL A 12 -18.80 8.41 10.84
C VAL A 12 -17.82 9.02 9.85
N VAL A 13 -16.98 9.96 10.30
CA VAL A 13 -15.97 10.62 9.47
C VAL A 13 -14.89 9.62 9.01
N GLU A 14 -14.44 8.74 9.90
CA GLU A 14 -13.44 7.70 9.59
C GLU A 14 -13.97 6.66 8.59
N SER A 15 -15.27 6.31 8.67
CA SER A 15 -15.93 5.48 7.66
C SER A 15 -15.99 6.17 6.29
N GLY A 16 -16.00 7.50 6.28
CA GLY A 16 -16.08 8.33 5.07
C GLY A 16 -17.40 8.24 4.29
N VAL A 17 -18.32 7.37 4.69
CA VAL A 17 -19.57 7.07 3.96
C VAL A 17 -20.72 6.86 4.96
N VAL A 18 -21.87 7.49 4.69
CA VAL A 18 -23.15 7.23 5.36
C VAL A 18 -24.10 6.55 4.38
N ALA A 19 -24.59 5.37 4.75
CA ALA A 19 -25.56 4.64 3.94
C ALA A 19 -26.98 5.16 4.17
N VAL A 20 -27.64 5.64 3.12
CA VAL A 20 -29.02 6.12 3.17
C VAL A 20 -29.98 5.00 2.76
N ILE A 21 -30.67 4.41 3.75
CA ILE A 21 -31.46 3.19 3.57
C ILE A 21 -32.95 3.50 3.46
N ARG A 22 -33.60 2.88 2.46
CA ARG A 22 -35.05 2.82 2.26
C ARG A 22 -35.50 1.35 2.18
N ALA A 23 -35.50 0.66 3.32
CA ALA A 23 -35.87 -0.76 3.38
C ALA A 23 -37.39 -0.95 3.27
N GLN A 24 -37.82 -2.14 2.86
CA GLN A 24 -39.24 -2.50 2.75
C GLN A 24 -39.78 -3.21 4.00
N SER A 25 -38.89 -3.80 4.82
CA SER A 25 -39.25 -4.43 6.08
C SER A 25 -38.15 -4.30 7.13
N ARG A 26 -38.47 -4.68 8.36
CA ARG A 26 -37.54 -4.68 9.50
C ARG A 26 -36.43 -5.73 9.31
N GLU A 27 -36.80 -6.90 8.78
CA GLU A 27 -35.87 -8.00 8.49
C GLU A 27 -34.87 -7.58 7.42
N GLN A 28 -35.38 -7.03 6.32
CA GLN A 28 -34.54 -6.52 5.23
C GLN A 28 -33.58 -5.42 5.72
N LEU A 29 -34.04 -4.54 6.60
CA LEU A 29 -33.21 -3.50 7.20
C LEU A 29 -32.04 -4.10 8.01
N ALA A 30 -32.27 -5.17 8.76
CA ALA A 30 -31.23 -5.84 9.54
C ALA A 30 -30.19 -6.53 8.65
N ASP A 31 -30.63 -7.17 7.57
CA ASP A 31 -29.72 -7.83 6.61
C ASP A 31 -28.86 -6.81 5.85
N ILE A 32 -29.46 -5.69 5.41
CA ILE A 32 -28.71 -4.59 4.78
C ILE A 32 -27.69 -4.01 5.76
N ALA A 33 -28.08 -3.77 7.01
CA ALA A 33 -27.15 -3.26 8.02
C ALA A 33 -25.97 -4.22 8.25
N GLN A 34 -26.23 -5.52 8.33
CA GLN A 34 -25.18 -6.54 8.45
C GLN A 34 -24.24 -6.53 7.23
N ALA A 35 -24.79 -6.43 6.01
CA ALA A 35 -24.01 -6.37 4.78
C ALA A 35 -23.12 -5.12 4.70
N LEU A 36 -23.66 -3.96 5.08
CA LEU A 36 -22.92 -2.68 5.12
C LEU A 36 -21.77 -2.73 6.13
N LEU A 37 -22.02 -3.25 7.33
CA LEU A 37 -20.99 -3.43 8.37
C LEU A 37 -19.88 -4.38 7.92
N ALA A 38 -20.24 -5.48 7.24
CA ALA A 38 -19.26 -6.41 6.65
C ALA A 38 -18.44 -5.77 5.51
N GLY A 39 -18.97 -4.71 4.92
CA GLY A 39 -18.30 -3.89 3.91
C GLY A 39 -17.51 -2.70 4.46
N GLY A 40 -17.54 -2.47 5.78
CA GLY A 40 -16.83 -1.37 6.43
C GLY A 40 -17.60 -0.05 6.52
N VAL A 41 -18.87 -0.01 6.10
CA VAL A 41 -19.74 1.17 6.28
C VAL A 41 -20.42 1.05 7.62
N VAL A 42 -20.01 1.89 8.58
CA VAL A 42 -20.52 1.81 9.96
C VAL A 42 -21.65 2.79 10.26
N ALA A 43 -21.84 3.83 9.44
CA ALA A 43 -22.88 4.83 9.62
C ALA A 43 -24.12 4.54 8.75
N ILE A 44 -25.28 4.41 9.38
CA ILE A 44 -26.53 3.98 8.74
C ILE A 44 -27.62 5.01 9.00
N GLU A 45 -28.06 5.71 7.95
CA GLU A 45 -29.21 6.61 7.94
C GLU A 45 -30.47 5.83 7.56
N VAL A 46 -31.29 5.47 8.56
CA VAL A 46 -32.61 4.85 8.33
C VAL A 46 -33.62 5.94 8.00
N THR A 47 -34.06 6.00 6.75
CA THR A 47 -35.03 7.03 6.35
C THR A 47 -36.43 6.76 6.89
N MET A 48 -37.15 7.81 7.28
CA MET A 48 -38.55 7.74 7.72
C MET A 48 -39.53 7.26 6.62
N SER A 49 -39.08 7.15 5.37
CA SER A 49 -39.84 6.44 4.32
C SER A 49 -39.81 4.90 4.45
N THR A 50 -39.01 4.36 5.36
CA THR A 50 -38.98 2.93 5.70
C THR A 50 -40.19 2.59 6.58
N PRO A 51 -40.98 1.55 6.28
CA PRO A 51 -42.09 1.13 7.13
C PRO A 51 -41.63 0.85 8.58
N LYS A 52 -42.32 1.43 9.56
CA LYS A 52 -41.99 1.31 11.00
C LYS A 52 -40.53 1.68 11.32
N ALA A 53 -39.99 2.73 10.67
CA ALA A 53 -38.60 3.16 10.81
C ALA A 53 -38.09 3.26 12.26
N ILE A 54 -38.87 3.83 13.18
CA ILE A 54 -38.48 3.98 14.60
C ILE A 54 -38.21 2.62 15.26
N SER A 55 -39.09 1.64 15.09
CA SER A 55 -38.86 0.27 15.58
C SER A 55 -37.69 -0.41 14.86
N GLY A 56 -37.45 -0.06 13.59
CA GLY A 56 -36.26 -0.48 12.85
C GLY A 56 -34.97 0.06 13.47
N ILE A 57 -34.96 1.34 13.87
CA ILE A 57 -33.82 2.00 14.54
C ILE A 57 -33.55 1.33 15.89
N GLU A 58 -34.58 1.12 16.70
CA GLU A 58 -34.48 0.42 18.01
C GLU A 58 -33.82 -0.96 17.84
N MET A 59 -34.32 -1.76 16.91
CA MET A 59 -33.73 -3.06 16.60
C MET A 59 -32.26 -2.95 16.19
N LEU A 60 -31.90 -2.00 15.33
CA LEU A 60 -30.51 -1.85 14.88
C LEU A 60 -29.60 -1.37 16.01
N ALA A 61 -30.10 -0.48 16.87
CA ALA A 61 -29.38 -0.01 18.05
C ALA A 61 -29.12 -1.17 19.02
N ASP A 62 -30.13 -2.00 19.31
CA ASP A 62 -29.99 -3.18 20.17
C ASP A 62 -29.04 -4.24 19.58
N ARG A 63 -29.17 -4.50 18.27
CA ARG A 63 -28.41 -5.59 17.61
C ARG A 63 -26.99 -5.20 17.25
N PHE A 64 -26.74 -3.92 16.94
CA PHE A 64 -25.47 -3.47 16.34
C PHE A 64 -24.88 -2.22 16.99
N GLY A 65 -25.40 -1.68 18.10
CA GLY A 65 -24.99 -0.40 18.67
C GLY A 65 -23.48 -0.21 18.92
N ASP A 66 -22.74 -1.28 19.23
CA ASP A 66 -21.28 -1.22 19.40
C ASP A 66 -20.51 -1.17 18.07
N ARG A 67 -21.14 -1.60 16.97
CA ARG A 67 -20.54 -1.77 15.64
C ARG A 67 -21.04 -0.76 14.62
N ALA A 68 -22.25 -0.24 14.79
CA ALA A 68 -22.91 0.69 13.90
C ALA A 68 -23.22 2.00 14.62
N VAL A 69 -23.08 3.11 13.88
CA VAL A 69 -23.68 4.38 14.26
C VAL A 69 -25.00 4.48 13.49
N VAL A 70 -26.11 4.25 14.17
CA VAL A 70 -27.45 4.28 13.57
C VAL A 70 -28.02 5.68 13.73
N GLY A 71 -28.65 6.21 12.67
CA GLY A 71 -29.32 7.49 12.69
C GLY A 71 -30.63 7.47 11.93
N VAL A 72 -31.41 8.53 12.10
CA VAL A 72 -32.67 8.74 11.39
C VAL A 72 -32.46 9.70 10.23
N GLY A 73 -33.06 9.38 9.09
CA GLY A 73 -33.08 10.23 7.89
C GLY A 73 -34.49 10.67 7.53
N THR A 74 -34.59 11.73 6.70
CA THR A 74 -35.90 12.29 6.31
C THR A 74 -36.70 12.79 7.54
N CYS A 75 -36.02 13.27 8.58
CA CYS A 75 -36.68 13.86 9.74
C CYS A 75 -37.22 15.25 9.39
N LEU A 76 -38.50 15.52 9.65
CA LEU A 76 -39.17 16.77 9.25
C LEU A 76 -39.61 17.65 10.42
N ASP A 77 -39.53 17.16 11.65
CA ASP A 77 -39.93 17.85 12.87
C ASP A 77 -39.14 17.35 14.09
N ALA A 78 -39.26 18.10 15.20
CA ALA A 78 -38.56 17.82 16.45
C ALA A 78 -39.11 16.59 17.19
N ALA A 79 -40.41 16.31 17.07
CA ALA A 79 -41.03 15.16 17.74
C ALA A 79 -40.47 13.84 17.19
N THR A 80 -40.43 13.71 15.86
CA THR A 80 -39.83 12.56 15.17
C THR A 80 -38.35 12.41 15.52
N ALA A 81 -37.61 13.51 15.65
CA ALA A 81 -36.21 13.47 16.07
C ALA A 81 -36.08 12.92 17.49
N ALA A 82 -36.91 13.39 18.43
CA ALA A 82 -36.91 12.91 19.81
C ALA A 82 -37.27 11.42 19.88
N ASP A 83 -38.31 10.98 19.17
CA ASP A 83 -38.74 9.57 19.12
C ASP A 83 -37.63 8.66 18.57
N ALA A 84 -36.95 9.08 17.50
CA ALA A 84 -35.84 8.33 16.92
C ALA A 84 -34.63 8.26 17.87
N ILE A 85 -34.32 9.35 18.57
CA ILE A 85 -33.25 9.38 19.57
C ILE A 85 -33.59 8.47 20.75
N ALA A 86 -34.84 8.47 21.22
CA ALA A 86 -35.32 7.57 22.25
C ALA A 86 -35.20 6.09 21.82
N ALA A 87 -35.43 5.80 20.54
CA ALA A 87 -35.20 4.51 19.93
C ALA A 87 -33.71 4.19 19.67
N GLY A 88 -32.76 5.04 20.07
CA GLY A 88 -31.32 4.75 20.00
C GLY A 88 -30.57 5.40 18.82
N ALA A 89 -31.20 6.28 18.05
CA ALA A 89 -30.51 7.06 17.02
C ALA A 89 -29.39 7.93 17.62
N GLN A 90 -28.20 7.87 17.02
CA GLN A 90 -27.02 8.64 17.42
C GLN A 90 -26.83 9.91 16.57
N PHE A 91 -27.49 9.98 15.41
CA PHE A 91 -27.54 11.16 14.58
C PHE A 91 -28.91 11.36 13.92
N VAL A 92 -29.23 12.61 13.60
CA VAL A 92 -30.50 13.03 12.98
C VAL A 92 -30.19 13.77 11.69
N VAL A 93 -30.79 13.31 10.60
CA VAL A 93 -30.66 13.90 9.26
C VAL A 93 -32.02 14.38 8.76
N SER A 94 -32.09 15.64 8.35
CA SER A 94 -33.26 16.22 7.69
C SER A 94 -32.92 16.61 6.23
N PRO A 95 -33.88 16.61 5.30
CA PRO A 95 -33.66 17.09 3.94
C PRO A 95 -33.66 18.63 3.85
N VAL A 96 -34.10 19.31 4.92
CA VAL A 96 -34.24 20.77 5.01
C VAL A 96 -33.77 21.28 6.36
N PHE A 97 -33.44 22.56 6.47
CA PHE A 97 -33.03 23.18 7.72
C PHE A 97 -34.26 23.66 8.50
N LYS A 98 -34.42 23.15 9.72
CA LYS A 98 -35.37 23.66 10.73
C LYS A 98 -34.65 23.79 12.07
N PRO A 99 -34.56 24.99 12.67
CA PRO A 99 -33.86 25.21 13.94
C PRO A 99 -34.30 24.25 15.05
N GLN A 100 -35.60 23.95 15.14
CA GLN A 100 -36.16 23.10 16.20
C GLN A 100 -35.62 21.66 16.17
N ILE A 101 -35.30 21.13 14.97
CA ILE A 101 -34.68 19.80 14.85
C ILE A 101 -33.25 19.85 15.38
N VAL A 102 -32.51 20.91 15.06
CA VAL A 102 -31.12 21.12 15.52
C VAL A 102 -31.08 21.30 17.03
N GLU A 103 -31.94 22.15 17.58
CA GLU A 103 -32.09 22.39 19.02
C GLU A 103 -32.39 21.09 19.78
N THR A 104 -33.39 20.32 19.32
CA THR A 104 -33.76 19.04 19.94
C THR A 104 -32.59 18.06 19.91
N THR A 105 -31.98 17.87 18.73
CA THR A 105 -30.86 16.91 18.55
C THR A 105 -29.66 17.28 19.43
N ARG A 106 -29.33 18.57 19.52
CA ARG A 106 -28.27 19.08 20.38
C ARG A 106 -28.60 18.93 21.86
N GLY A 107 -29.85 19.16 22.25
CA GLY A 107 -30.32 18.99 23.63
C GLY A 107 -30.11 17.56 24.16
N TYR A 108 -30.22 16.56 23.29
CA TYR A 108 -29.91 15.16 23.62
C TYR A 108 -28.44 14.77 23.44
N GLY A 109 -27.56 15.70 23.07
CA GLY A 109 -26.15 15.43 22.81
C GLY A 109 -25.93 14.49 21.61
N LYS A 110 -26.81 14.51 20.61
CA LYS A 110 -26.68 13.71 19.38
C LYS A 110 -26.12 14.54 18.22
N ILE A 111 -25.72 13.87 17.15
CA ILE A 111 -25.15 14.52 15.97
C ILE A 111 -26.28 15.08 15.10
N SER A 112 -26.24 16.38 14.81
CA SER A 112 -27.23 17.09 14.00
C SER A 112 -26.71 17.33 12.58
N ILE A 113 -27.44 16.82 11.58
CA ILE A 113 -27.10 16.90 10.16
C ILE A 113 -28.26 17.45 9.33
N PRO A 114 -28.61 18.74 9.46
CA PRO A 114 -29.70 19.33 8.68
C PRO A 114 -29.34 19.50 7.20
N GLY A 115 -30.36 19.41 6.35
CA GLY A 115 -30.25 19.64 4.91
C GLY A 115 -30.30 21.12 4.55
N ALA A 116 -29.48 21.56 3.60
CA ALA A 116 -29.49 22.90 3.04
C ALA A 116 -28.98 22.85 1.58
N PHE A 117 -29.24 23.90 0.80
CA PHE A 117 -28.83 23.96 -0.60
C PHE A 117 -28.00 25.21 -0.92
N THR A 118 -28.35 26.36 -0.34
CA THR A 118 -27.70 27.66 -0.64
C THR A 118 -26.68 28.06 0.43
N PRO A 119 -25.73 28.99 0.14
CA PRO A 119 -24.75 29.43 1.14
C PRO A 119 -25.43 30.01 2.40
N THR A 120 -26.53 30.74 2.23
CA THR A 120 -27.31 31.32 3.33
C THR A 120 -27.94 30.25 4.21
N GLU A 121 -28.57 29.24 3.61
CA GLU A 121 -29.17 28.13 4.37
C GLU A 121 -28.10 27.31 5.10
N ILE A 122 -26.99 27.04 4.43
CA ILE A 122 -25.86 26.28 5.00
C ILE A 122 -25.26 27.02 6.19
N TYR A 123 -25.02 28.32 6.05
CA TYR A 123 -24.48 29.13 7.13
C TYR A 123 -25.47 29.29 8.29
N ALA A 124 -26.78 29.41 8.00
CA ALA A 124 -27.82 29.45 9.02
C ALA A 124 -27.89 28.13 9.82
N ALA A 125 -27.79 26.99 9.13
CA ALA A 125 -27.76 25.68 9.77
C ALA A 125 -26.53 25.50 10.67
N TRP A 126 -25.34 25.88 10.19
CA TRP A 126 -24.12 25.84 10.98
C TRP A 126 -24.19 26.79 12.20
N SER A 127 -24.71 28.00 12.01
CA SER A 127 -24.87 28.99 13.09
C SER A 127 -25.86 28.54 14.16
N ALA A 128 -26.88 27.75 13.79
CA ALA A 128 -27.80 27.11 14.73
C ALA A 128 -27.16 25.93 15.50
N GLY A 129 -25.91 25.58 15.19
CA GLY A 129 -25.14 24.55 15.90
C GLY A 129 -25.23 23.16 15.27
N ALA A 130 -25.53 23.06 13.97
CA ALA A 130 -25.36 21.82 13.22
C ALA A 130 -23.91 21.32 13.29
N ASP A 131 -23.72 20.02 13.45
CA ASP A 131 -22.38 19.42 13.48
C ASP A 131 -21.81 19.25 12.07
N VAL A 132 -22.68 18.92 11.12
CA VAL A 132 -22.39 18.79 9.68
C VAL A 132 -23.63 19.28 8.92
N VAL A 133 -23.47 19.92 7.77
CA VAL A 133 -24.61 20.33 6.92
C VAL A 133 -24.68 19.44 5.69
N LYS A 134 -25.84 18.83 5.47
CA LYS A 134 -26.13 18.00 4.29
C LYS A 134 -26.51 18.89 3.12
N VAL A 135 -25.66 18.93 2.08
CA VAL A 135 -25.96 19.68 0.85
C VAL A 135 -26.84 18.80 -0.04
N PHE A 136 -28.12 19.12 -0.13
CA PHE A 136 -29.13 18.28 -0.79
C PHE A 136 -30.12 19.11 -1.61
N PRO A 137 -30.44 18.71 -2.86
CA PRO A 137 -29.84 17.60 -3.63
C PRO A 137 -28.49 18.00 -4.27
N SER A 138 -27.44 17.19 -4.09
CA SER A 138 -26.10 17.55 -4.59
C SER A 138 -25.91 17.38 -6.10
N THR A 139 -26.78 16.62 -6.76
CA THR A 139 -26.72 16.31 -8.20
C THR A 139 -26.58 17.54 -9.09
N ALA A 140 -27.23 18.65 -8.70
CA ALA A 140 -27.26 19.87 -9.52
C ALA A 140 -25.98 20.72 -9.39
N LEU A 141 -25.16 20.47 -8.37
CA LEU A 141 -24.06 21.36 -7.97
C LEU A 141 -22.68 20.74 -8.28
N GLY A 142 -22.50 19.47 -7.92
CA GLY A 142 -21.22 18.78 -8.05
C GLY A 142 -20.14 19.21 -7.03
N PRO A 143 -18.98 18.53 -7.00
CA PRO A 143 -17.93 18.76 -6.01
C PRO A 143 -17.36 20.19 -5.97
N GLY A 144 -17.30 20.88 -7.12
CA GLY A 144 -16.78 22.25 -7.21
C GLY A 144 -17.47 23.23 -6.25
N TYR A 145 -18.77 23.04 -6.03
CA TYR A 145 -19.55 23.88 -5.12
C TYR A 145 -19.04 23.84 -3.66
N PHE A 146 -18.53 22.70 -3.19
CA PHE A 146 -17.97 22.59 -1.85
C PHE A 146 -16.69 23.42 -1.73
N LYS A 147 -15.85 23.40 -2.76
CA LYS A 147 -14.64 24.22 -2.81
C LYS A 147 -14.98 25.71 -2.76
N ASP A 148 -15.99 26.13 -3.51
CA ASP A 148 -16.43 27.53 -3.57
C ASP A 148 -17.04 28.00 -2.24
N LEU A 149 -17.77 27.13 -1.52
CA LEU A 149 -18.30 27.42 -0.18
C LEU A 149 -17.21 27.47 0.89
N LEU A 150 -16.27 26.52 0.87
CA LEU A 150 -15.26 26.37 1.92
C LEU A 150 -14.13 27.40 1.78
N ALA A 151 -13.94 28.01 0.62
CA ALA A 151 -12.96 29.08 0.43
C ALA A 151 -13.22 30.29 1.35
N PRO A 152 -14.43 30.89 1.41
CA PRO A 152 -14.75 31.94 2.37
C PRO A 152 -15.22 31.42 3.74
N LEU A 153 -15.66 30.16 3.85
CA LEU A 153 -16.24 29.60 5.07
C LEU A 153 -15.56 28.27 5.49
N PRO A 154 -14.23 28.27 5.78
CA PRO A 154 -13.45 27.05 5.99
C PRO A 154 -13.85 26.25 7.24
N GLN A 155 -14.60 26.85 8.17
CA GLN A 155 -15.09 26.21 9.38
C GLN A 155 -16.32 25.31 9.17
N LEU A 156 -16.94 25.36 7.99
CA LEU A 156 -18.10 24.52 7.69
C LEU A 156 -17.68 23.06 7.53
N ARG A 157 -18.54 22.15 8.01
CA ARG A 157 -18.44 20.71 7.72
C ARG A 157 -19.61 20.33 6.85
N LEU A 158 -19.33 19.84 5.65
CA LEU A 158 -20.34 19.59 4.63
C LEU A 158 -20.35 18.11 4.22
N THR A 159 -21.52 17.60 3.88
CA THR A 159 -21.68 16.26 3.28
C THR A 159 -22.63 16.32 2.08
N PRO A 160 -22.26 15.77 0.91
CA PRO A 160 -23.17 15.67 -0.22
C PRO A 160 -24.13 14.48 -0.03
N THR A 161 -25.37 14.63 -0.45
CA THR A 161 -26.31 13.52 -0.65
C THR A 161 -27.17 13.76 -1.88
N GLY A 162 -27.36 12.70 -2.67
CA GLY A 162 -28.06 12.76 -3.95
C GLY A 162 -27.07 12.89 -5.10
N GLY A 163 -26.92 11.83 -5.89
CA GLY A 163 -25.98 11.77 -7.02
C GLY A 163 -24.58 11.28 -6.67
N VAL A 164 -24.31 10.90 -5.42
CA VAL A 164 -23.05 10.29 -5.01
C VAL A 164 -22.98 8.85 -5.53
N ASP A 165 -21.91 8.48 -6.20
CA ASP A 165 -21.61 7.12 -6.66
C ASP A 165 -20.12 6.78 -6.49
N LEU A 166 -19.72 5.56 -6.87
CA LEU A 166 -18.32 5.13 -6.78
C LEU A 166 -17.35 5.97 -7.62
N LYS A 167 -17.83 6.59 -8.70
CA LYS A 167 -16.99 7.35 -9.62
C LYS A 167 -16.66 8.72 -9.06
N ASN A 168 -17.58 9.33 -8.30
CA ASN A 168 -17.45 10.69 -7.80
C ASN A 168 -17.24 10.81 -6.28
N ALA A 169 -17.39 9.73 -5.50
CA ALA A 169 -17.24 9.76 -4.04
C ALA A 169 -15.89 10.37 -3.59
N GLY A 170 -14.80 10.01 -4.28
CA GLY A 170 -13.47 10.56 -4.01
C GLY A 170 -13.36 12.06 -4.29
N ASP A 171 -13.97 12.53 -5.39
CA ASP A 171 -13.96 13.95 -5.77
C ASP A 171 -14.66 14.83 -4.74
N TRP A 172 -15.75 14.34 -4.15
CA TRP A 172 -16.46 15.04 -3.06
C TRP A 172 -15.59 15.20 -1.81
N ILE A 173 -14.89 14.14 -1.42
CA ILE A 173 -13.95 14.16 -0.28
C ILE A 173 -12.79 15.12 -0.55
N LYS A 174 -12.25 15.08 -1.77
CA LYS A 174 -11.20 16.00 -2.24
C LYS A 174 -11.67 17.45 -2.23
N ALA A 175 -12.93 17.71 -2.54
CA ALA A 175 -13.52 19.04 -2.53
C ALA A 175 -13.82 19.58 -1.13
N GLY A 176 -13.64 18.78 -0.07
CA GLY A 176 -13.83 19.25 1.30
C GLY A 176 -14.93 18.54 2.09
N ALA A 177 -15.65 17.58 1.51
CA ALA A 177 -16.67 16.84 2.23
C ALA A 177 -16.05 16.02 3.38
N VAL A 178 -16.72 16.01 4.54
CA VAL A 178 -16.26 15.22 5.72
C VAL A 178 -16.60 13.73 5.61
N PHE A 179 -17.65 13.41 4.87
CA PHE A 179 -18.05 12.07 4.43
C PHE A 179 -19.09 12.25 3.31
N VAL A 180 -19.42 11.17 2.59
CA VAL A 180 -20.45 11.20 1.54
C VAL A 180 -21.71 10.42 1.95
N GLY A 181 -22.89 10.95 1.63
CA GLY A 181 -24.16 10.25 1.79
C GLY A 181 -24.54 9.49 0.53
N ALA A 182 -24.53 8.16 0.58
CA ALA A 182 -24.81 7.28 -0.56
C ALA A 182 -26.07 6.45 -0.34
N GLY A 183 -27.02 6.56 -1.27
CA GLY A 183 -28.30 5.84 -1.23
C GLY A 183 -28.31 4.66 -2.20
N SER A 184 -29.10 4.77 -3.27
CA SER A 184 -29.32 3.69 -4.26
C SER A 184 -28.07 3.24 -5.02
N SER A 185 -27.03 4.07 -5.06
CA SER A 185 -25.73 3.72 -5.64
C SER A 185 -24.91 2.78 -4.76
N LEU A 186 -25.11 2.82 -3.44
CA LEU A 186 -24.48 1.95 -2.45
C LEU A 186 -25.35 0.72 -2.16
N VAL A 187 -26.64 0.96 -1.90
CA VAL A 187 -27.65 -0.06 -1.62
C VAL A 187 -28.62 -0.11 -2.81
N SER A 188 -28.28 -0.92 -3.82
CA SER A 188 -29.07 -0.95 -5.06
C SER A 188 -30.44 -1.60 -4.85
N LYS A 189 -31.46 -1.08 -5.54
CA LYS A 189 -32.82 -1.64 -5.50
C LYS A 189 -32.85 -3.08 -5.98
N ASP A 190 -32.05 -3.42 -6.99
CA ASP A 190 -31.99 -4.77 -7.56
C ASP A 190 -31.37 -5.76 -6.59
N ALA A 191 -30.29 -5.38 -5.89
CA ALA A 191 -29.69 -6.23 -4.88
C ALA A 191 -30.65 -6.46 -3.71
N MET A 192 -31.34 -5.40 -3.26
CA MET A 192 -32.38 -5.53 -2.23
C MET A 192 -33.54 -6.44 -2.65
N ALA A 193 -34.02 -6.32 -3.89
CA ALA A 193 -35.12 -7.13 -4.42
C ALA A 193 -34.75 -8.61 -4.51
N ARG A 194 -33.49 -8.91 -4.83
CA ARG A 194 -32.96 -10.29 -4.92
C ARG A 194 -32.38 -10.82 -3.61
N SER A 195 -32.38 -10.03 -2.54
CA SER A 195 -31.70 -10.35 -1.27
C SER A 195 -30.21 -10.70 -1.46
N ASP A 196 -29.56 -10.01 -2.41
CA ASP A 196 -28.16 -10.20 -2.80
C ASP A 196 -27.26 -9.36 -1.88
N TRP A 197 -27.12 -9.83 -0.64
CA TRP A 197 -26.40 -9.13 0.42
C TRP A 197 -24.88 -9.07 0.17
N ASP A 198 -24.33 -10.09 -0.49
CA ASP A 198 -22.93 -10.13 -0.87
C ASP A 198 -22.58 -9.01 -1.87
N ALA A 199 -23.47 -8.72 -2.84
CA ALA A 199 -23.31 -7.59 -3.73
C ALA A 199 -23.29 -6.24 -2.97
N ILE A 200 -24.15 -6.08 -1.95
CA ILE A 200 -24.15 -4.88 -1.11
C ILE A 200 -22.84 -4.77 -0.32
N THR A 201 -22.35 -5.88 0.26
CA THR A 201 -21.07 -5.92 0.97
C THR A 201 -19.91 -5.57 0.05
N ALA A 202 -19.85 -6.13 -1.16
CA ALA A 202 -18.80 -5.83 -2.13
C ALA A 202 -18.82 -4.35 -2.55
N ASN A 203 -20.01 -3.81 -2.80
CA ASN A 203 -20.19 -2.41 -3.18
C ASN A 203 -19.80 -1.46 -2.03
N ALA A 204 -20.18 -1.80 -0.79
CA ALA A 204 -19.77 -1.06 0.40
C ALA A 204 -18.24 -1.02 0.56
N ARG A 205 -17.54 -2.14 0.34
CA ARG A 205 -16.06 -2.16 0.33
C ARG A 205 -15.49 -1.25 -0.74
N ALA A 206 -16.06 -1.26 -1.94
CA ALA A 206 -15.62 -0.39 -3.03
C ALA A 206 -15.78 1.10 -2.68
N PHE A 207 -16.88 1.48 -2.02
CA PHE A 207 -17.12 2.84 -1.56
C PHE A 207 -16.11 3.26 -0.47
N VAL A 208 -15.92 2.42 0.54
CA VAL A 208 -14.96 2.67 1.63
C VAL A 208 -13.56 2.83 1.05
N GLU A 209 -13.15 1.95 0.13
CA GLU A 209 -11.83 2.03 -0.50
C GLU A 209 -11.68 3.26 -1.41
N ALA A 210 -12.73 3.61 -2.17
CA ALA A 210 -12.73 4.82 -2.99
C ALA A 210 -12.56 6.08 -2.14
N VAL A 211 -13.25 6.17 -0.99
CA VAL A 211 -13.09 7.29 -0.06
C VAL A 211 -11.72 7.24 0.63
N ARG A 212 -11.31 6.07 1.13
CA ARG A 212 -10.03 5.87 1.84
C ARG A 212 -8.82 6.29 1.02
N LYS A 213 -8.76 5.93 -0.27
CA LYS A 213 -7.65 6.35 -1.15
C LYS A 213 -7.46 7.87 -1.15
N HIS A 214 -8.55 8.62 -1.19
CA HIS A 214 -8.51 10.09 -1.23
C HIS A 214 -8.30 10.71 0.15
N VAL A 215 -8.77 10.08 1.23
CA VAL A 215 -8.46 10.50 2.61
C VAL A 215 -6.96 10.32 2.88
N ALA A 216 -6.37 9.20 2.46
CA ALA A 216 -4.93 8.95 2.58
C ALA A 216 -4.09 9.97 1.78
N GLU A 217 -4.52 10.31 0.56
CA GLU A 217 -3.88 11.37 -0.24
C GLU A 217 -3.98 12.77 0.40
N ARG A 218 -5.07 13.07 1.12
CA ARG A 218 -5.33 14.39 1.71
C ARG A 218 -4.68 14.58 3.09
N TYR A 219 -4.65 13.54 3.92
CA TYR A 219 -4.18 13.62 5.31
C TYR A 219 -2.81 12.94 5.52
N GLY A 220 -2.26 12.26 4.51
CA GLY A 220 -1.02 11.50 4.61
C GLY A 220 -1.22 10.15 5.29
N ASP A 221 -0.42 9.15 4.88
CA ASP A 221 -0.49 7.75 5.36
C ASP A 221 -0.03 7.54 6.82
N GLU A 222 0.23 8.60 7.59
CA GLU A 222 0.73 8.48 8.96
C GLU A 222 -0.27 7.84 9.93
N ASP A 223 -1.58 8.09 9.75
CA ASP A 223 -2.61 7.56 10.65
C ASP A 223 -2.92 6.08 10.41
N LEU A 224 -2.69 5.59 9.17
CA LEU A 224 -2.99 4.21 8.78
C LEU A 224 -1.96 3.21 9.35
N LEU A 225 -0.73 3.66 9.58
CA LEU A 225 0.37 2.85 10.10
C LEU A 225 0.47 2.90 11.64
N ARG A 226 -0.07 3.94 12.29
CA ARG A 226 0.13 4.19 13.73
C ARG A 226 -1.05 3.78 14.61
N ARG A 227 -2.27 3.73 14.10
CA ARG A 227 -3.43 3.26 14.88
C ARG A 227 -3.59 1.76 14.68
N GLY A 228 -3.81 1.02 15.77
CA GLY A 228 -3.87 -0.45 15.83
C GLY A 228 -5.07 -1.07 15.10
N PHE A 229 -5.21 -0.79 13.81
CA PHE A 229 -6.26 -1.32 12.97
C PHE A 229 -6.12 -2.84 12.80
N ARG A 230 -7.27 -3.51 12.82
CA ARG A 230 -7.37 -4.90 12.40
C ARG A 230 -7.68 -4.94 10.90
N ILE A 231 -6.64 -5.04 10.08
CA ILE A 231 -6.78 -5.19 8.63
C ILE A 231 -7.22 -6.63 8.34
N THR A 232 -8.42 -6.79 7.74
CA THR A 232 -8.86 -8.08 7.21
C THR A 232 -8.54 -8.13 5.72
N THR A 233 -7.66 -9.04 5.34
CA THR A 233 -7.18 -9.21 3.97
C THR A 233 -7.11 -10.70 3.65
N THR A 234 -7.17 -11.03 2.35
CA THR A 234 -6.90 -12.38 1.86
C THR A 234 -5.41 -12.74 1.90
N LEU A 235 -4.54 -11.75 2.12
CA LEU A 235 -3.10 -11.96 2.29
C LEU A 235 -2.80 -12.79 3.53
N ASP A 236 -2.04 -13.86 3.33
CA ASP A 236 -1.50 -14.67 4.40
C ASP A 236 -0.12 -14.12 4.79
N MET A 237 -0.01 -13.59 6.01
CA MET A 237 1.23 -12.95 6.48
C MET A 237 2.46 -13.88 6.51
N ARG A 238 2.26 -15.21 6.67
CA ARG A 238 3.38 -16.17 6.60
C ARG A 238 3.84 -16.31 5.15
N ARG A 239 2.90 -16.43 4.21
CA ARG A 239 3.20 -16.51 2.78
C ARG A 239 3.77 -15.20 2.24
N GLN A 240 3.31 -14.07 2.74
CA GLN A 240 3.83 -12.75 2.40
C GLN A 240 5.31 -12.63 2.76
N ARG A 241 5.68 -12.92 4.02
CA ARG A 241 7.09 -12.91 4.47
C ARG A 241 7.95 -13.91 3.70
N ALA A 242 7.41 -15.09 3.42
CA ALA A 242 8.11 -16.10 2.63
C ALA A 242 8.36 -15.61 1.20
N ALA A 243 7.37 -14.97 0.57
CA ALA A 243 7.47 -14.39 -0.77
C ALA A 243 8.49 -13.24 -0.83
N GLU A 244 8.46 -12.33 0.14
CA GLU A 244 9.44 -11.23 0.25
C GLU A 244 10.86 -11.80 0.40
N SER A 245 11.04 -12.76 1.31
CA SER A 245 12.34 -13.39 1.54
C SER A 245 12.84 -14.16 0.32
N ALA A 246 11.94 -14.88 -0.38
CA ALA A 246 12.28 -15.64 -1.57
C ALA A 246 12.67 -14.73 -2.74
N LEU A 247 11.89 -13.66 -2.98
CA LEU A 247 12.21 -12.66 -4.00
C LEU A 247 13.55 -12.00 -3.69
N ARG A 248 13.75 -11.57 -2.43
CA ARG A 248 14.98 -10.92 -1.99
C ARG A 248 16.20 -11.79 -2.22
N ARG A 249 16.19 -13.01 -1.68
CA ARG A 249 17.27 -13.99 -1.88
C ARG A 249 17.50 -14.28 -3.35
N GLY A 250 16.45 -14.45 -4.15
CA GLY A 250 16.58 -14.70 -5.59
C GLY A 250 17.27 -13.55 -6.33
N LEU A 251 16.96 -12.30 -5.96
CA LEU A 251 17.58 -11.12 -6.54
C LEU A 251 19.03 -10.93 -6.07
N GLU A 252 19.33 -11.20 -4.79
CA GLU A 252 20.69 -11.19 -4.25
C GLU A 252 21.55 -12.30 -4.87
N ASP A 253 21.02 -13.51 -5.03
CA ASP A 253 21.68 -14.64 -5.71
C ASP A 253 21.96 -14.34 -7.18
N LEU A 254 21.04 -13.65 -7.84
CA LEU A 254 21.25 -13.17 -9.19
C LEU A 254 22.36 -12.10 -9.21
N GLN A 255 22.32 -11.14 -8.30
CA GLN A 255 23.36 -10.11 -8.21
C GLN A 255 24.74 -10.71 -7.95
N ARG A 256 24.85 -11.71 -7.07
CA ARG A 256 26.12 -12.44 -6.82
C ARG A 256 26.68 -13.11 -8.07
N ARG A 257 25.82 -13.60 -8.97
CA ARG A 257 26.20 -14.17 -10.27
C ARG A 257 26.59 -13.11 -11.30
N LEU A 258 25.94 -11.95 -11.26
CA LEU A 258 26.26 -10.81 -12.13
C LEU A 258 27.55 -10.10 -11.70
N GLY A 259 27.99 -10.29 -10.47
CA GLY A 259 29.26 -9.80 -9.93
C GLY A 259 29.12 -8.56 -9.07
N PHE A 260 30.27 -8.13 -8.53
CA PHE A 260 30.39 -6.96 -7.66
C PHE A 260 30.21 -5.67 -8.46
N THR A 261 29.37 -4.76 -7.97
CA THR A 261 29.02 -3.49 -8.64
C THR A 261 29.96 -2.34 -8.31
N GLY A 262 30.86 -2.53 -7.33
CA GLY A 262 31.80 -1.51 -6.88
C GLY A 262 31.55 -1.03 -5.45
N PRO A 263 32.51 -0.30 -4.88
CA PRO A 263 32.40 0.23 -3.52
C PRO A 263 31.31 1.31 -3.45
N ILE A 264 30.68 1.40 -2.28
CA ILE A 264 29.54 2.31 -2.04
C ILE A 264 29.99 3.71 -1.61
N GLY A 265 31.29 3.88 -1.39
CA GLY A 265 31.93 5.17 -1.21
C GLY A 265 33.38 5.03 -0.79
N HIS A 266 34.05 6.17 -0.57
CA HIS A 266 35.45 6.23 -0.16
C HIS A 266 35.64 7.11 1.07
N LEU A 267 36.43 6.62 2.04
CA LEU A 267 36.76 7.31 3.29
C LEU A 267 38.21 7.79 3.31
N ASP A 268 38.39 9.01 3.82
CA ASP A 268 39.70 9.57 4.10
C ASP A 268 40.40 8.87 5.30
N SER A 269 41.63 9.31 5.59
CA SER A 269 42.47 8.72 6.62
C SER A 269 41.92 8.86 8.05
N GLU A 270 41.20 9.93 8.34
CA GLU A 270 40.62 10.21 9.66
C GLU A 270 39.33 9.42 9.85
N GLN A 271 38.46 9.44 8.85
CA GLN A 271 37.20 8.69 8.80
C GLN A 271 37.45 7.18 8.89
N ARG A 272 38.47 6.67 8.19
CA ARG A 272 38.86 5.24 8.23
C ARG A 272 39.27 4.79 9.63
N ARG A 273 40.10 5.56 10.34
CA ARG A 273 40.51 5.24 11.72
C ARG A 273 39.31 5.19 12.67
N ARG A 274 38.36 6.08 12.49
CA ARG A 274 37.12 6.13 13.29
C ARG A 274 36.22 4.93 13.01
N MET A 275 35.95 4.61 11.75
CA MET A 275 35.15 3.44 11.36
C MET A 275 35.78 2.11 11.81
N ALA A 276 37.10 1.99 11.75
CA ALA A 276 37.81 0.80 12.20
C ALA A 276 37.80 0.62 13.74
N SER A 277 37.54 1.67 14.53
CA SER A 277 37.62 1.65 16.01
C SER A 277 36.30 1.91 16.74
N GLY A 278 35.22 2.23 16.01
CA GLY A 278 33.84 2.44 16.50
C GLY A 278 33.09 1.14 16.81
N GLN A 279 31.75 1.20 16.88
CA GLN A 279 30.90 -0.02 16.86
C GLN A 279 30.47 -0.33 15.42
N PRO A 280 30.37 -1.61 15.02
CA PRO A 280 29.94 -1.96 13.66
C PRO A 280 28.49 -1.57 13.53
N ARG A 281 28.17 -0.80 12.50
CA ARG A 281 26.79 -0.38 12.27
C ARG A 281 26.19 -1.24 11.16
N PRO A 282 25.04 -1.88 11.42
CA PRO A 282 24.23 -2.42 10.35
C PRO A 282 24.00 -1.33 9.31
N VAL A 283 24.30 -1.64 8.07
CA VAL A 283 23.59 -1.01 6.95
C VAL A 283 22.26 -1.75 6.98
N GLY A 284 21.24 -1.12 7.58
CA GLY A 284 20.06 -1.81 8.09
C GLY A 284 19.43 -2.79 7.08
N PRO A 285 18.52 -3.69 7.52
CA PRO A 285 17.72 -4.50 6.61
C PRO A 285 16.92 -3.62 5.61
N SER A 286 16.76 -2.35 5.97
CA SER A 286 16.15 -1.21 5.30
C SER A 286 17.10 -0.38 4.43
N GLY A 287 18.24 -0.89 3.95
CA GLY A 287 19.39 -0.19 3.34
C GLY A 287 19.21 1.05 2.42
N PHE A 288 18.00 1.60 2.15
CA PHE A 288 17.73 2.79 1.33
C PHE A 288 16.44 3.61 1.68
N ALA A 289 16.28 4.25 2.86
CA ALA A 289 15.39 5.41 3.09
C ALA A 289 15.62 6.11 4.45
N VAL A 290 15.72 7.46 4.44
CA VAL A 290 15.24 8.32 5.55
C VAL A 290 14.15 9.20 4.96
N ASP A 291 13.11 9.45 5.74
CA ASP A 291 12.23 10.59 5.55
C ASP A 291 12.85 11.79 6.29
N GLU A 292 13.31 12.82 5.57
CA GLU A 292 14.00 13.97 6.17
C GLU A 292 13.05 14.97 6.86
N GLU A 293 11.71 14.82 6.75
CA GLU A 293 10.78 15.91 7.09
C GLU A 293 9.84 15.70 8.29
N GLN A 294 10.04 14.69 9.15
CA GLN A 294 9.16 14.49 10.31
C GLN A 294 9.89 14.31 11.64
N SER A 295 10.22 15.44 12.28
CA SER A 295 10.48 15.45 13.73
C SER A 295 9.98 16.74 14.38
N PRO A 296 8.85 16.66 15.12
CA PRO A 296 8.68 17.56 16.25
C PRO A 296 8.21 16.84 17.51
N TYR A 297 8.87 15.77 17.99
CA TYR A 297 8.72 15.34 19.40
C TYR A 297 10.02 14.71 19.95
N LEU A 298 10.87 15.56 20.54
CA LEU A 298 12.02 15.17 21.36
C LEU A 298 11.83 15.71 22.77
N MET A 299 11.42 14.84 23.70
CA MET A 299 11.84 14.93 25.11
C MET A 299 12.16 13.53 25.63
N ALA A 300 13.44 13.15 25.44
CA ALA A 300 14.28 12.36 26.33
C ALA A 300 15.44 11.77 25.50
N ILE A 301 16.58 12.46 25.50
CA ILE A 301 17.95 12.02 25.14
C ILE A 301 18.05 11.00 23.98
N PRO A 302 18.44 11.42 22.76
CA PRO A 302 18.38 10.59 21.55
C PRO A 302 19.47 9.52 21.49
N GLU A 303 19.10 8.29 21.14
CA GLU A 303 19.92 7.53 20.20
C GLU A 303 19.66 8.10 18.81
N PRO A 304 20.67 8.56 18.05
CA PRO A 304 20.43 9.11 16.73
C PRO A 304 20.00 7.99 15.76
N PRO A 305 19.02 8.23 14.88
CA PRO A 305 18.57 7.27 13.89
C PRO A 305 19.72 6.80 12.98
N ALA A 306 19.64 5.56 12.52
CA ALA A 306 20.60 4.98 11.59
C ALA A 306 20.71 5.86 10.33
N VAL A 307 21.94 6.22 9.94
CA VAL A 307 22.17 6.97 8.70
C VAL A 307 22.25 6.01 7.53
N MET A 308 21.54 6.37 6.48
CA MET A 308 21.38 5.59 5.26
C MET A 308 22.54 5.85 4.30
N LEU A 309 23.04 4.77 3.70
CA LEU A 309 24.10 4.81 2.70
C LEU A 309 23.50 4.30 1.38
N ASP A 310 23.38 5.16 0.36
CA ASP A 310 22.92 4.75 -0.98
C ASP A 310 24.01 3.94 -1.69
N ALA A 311 24.01 2.64 -1.44
CA ALA A 311 24.83 1.65 -2.13
C ALA A 311 24.48 1.42 -3.61
N THR A 312 23.55 2.18 -4.20
CA THR A 312 23.16 2.05 -5.62
C THR A 312 23.75 3.11 -6.53
N SER A 313 24.56 3.99 -5.95
CA SER A 313 25.41 4.95 -6.65
C SER A 313 26.89 4.64 -6.33
N PRO A 314 27.50 3.63 -7.00
CA PRO A 314 28.89 3.24 -6.74
C PRO A 314 29.87 4.41 -6.94
N GLY A 315 30.83 4.56 -6.03
CA GLY A 315 31.94 5.52 -6.16
C GLY A 315 31.69 6.96 -5.63
N SER A 316 30.56 7.25 -4.98
CA SER A 316 30.33 8.59 -4.40
C SER A 316 31.22 8.87 -3.17
N ARG A 317 31.69 10.11 -2.99
CA ARG A 317 32.32 10.50 -1.72
C ARG A 317 31.24 10.64 -0.65
N LEU A 318 31.44 10.01 0.50
CA LEU A 318 30.52 10.12 1.62
C LEU A 318 30.54 11.56 2.16
N SER A 319 29.35 12.12 2.43
CA SER A 319 29.23 13.42 3.08
C SER A 319 29.81 13.36 4.50
N ASP A 320 30.24 14.50 5.06
CA ASP A 320 30.78 14.54 6.42
C ASP A 320 29.80 13.97 7.45
N VAL A 321 28.49 14.22 7.29
CA VAL A 321 27.47 13.64 8.18
C VAL A 321 27.40 12.12 8.02
N ALA A 322 27.35 11.61 6.79
CA ALA A 322 27.34 10.17 6.52
C ALA A 322 28.62 9.47 7.00
N ALA A 323 29.78 10.12 6.82
CA ALA A 323 31.06 9.65 7.29
C ALA A 323 31.13 9.63 8.82
N ARG A 324 30.69 10.68 9.52
CA ARG A 324 30.65 10.74 10.99
C ARG A 324 29.73 9.67 11.59
N HIS A 325 28.62 9.36 10.93
CA HIS A 325 27.71 8.30 11.34
C HIS A 325 28.25 6.89 11.02
N ALA A 326 28.77 6.65 9.81
CA ALA A 326 29.43 5.40 9.46
C ALA A 326 30.64 5.12 10.37
N ALA A 327 31.31 6.19 10.81
CA ALA A 327 32.48 6.14 11.67
C ALA A 327 32.18 6.21 13.19
N GLY A 328 30.91 6.34 13.59
CA GLY A 328 30.46 6.14 14.98
C GLY A 328 30.70 7.30 15.96
N GLU A 329 30.85 8.55 15.53
CA GLU A 329 31.25 9.68 16.39
C GLU A 329 30.27 10.04 17.51
N ALA A 330 28.96 9.80 17.33
CA ALA A 330 27.97 10.00 18.40
C ALA A 330 28.26 9.17 19.67
N TRP A 331 29.07 8.11 19.54
CA TRP A 331 29.44 7.23 20.66
C TRP A 331 30.79 7.59 21.30
N ALA A 332 31.65 8.38 20.64
CA ALA A 332 32.89 8.88 21.24
C ALA A 332 32.61 9.80 22.43
N GLN A 333 31.48 10.52 22.40
CA GLN A 333 30.98 11.29 23.55
C GLN A 333 30.47 10.39 24.68
N ARG A 334 29.86 9.22 24.38
CA ARG A 334 29.47 8.19 25.36
C ARG A 334 30.66 7.45 26.00
N ARG A 335 31.78 7.25 25.30
CA ARG A 335 33.00 6.63 25.88
C ARG A 335 33.58 7.37 27.08
N ARG A 336 33.41 8.69 27.16
CA ARG A 336 33.81 9.45 28.37
C ARG A 336 32.96 9.10 29.59
N ALA A 337 31.74 8.58 29.40
CA ALA A 337 30.82 8.18 30.46
C ALA A 337 30.96 6.70 30.88
N ILE A 338 31.43 5.81 30.00
CA ILE A 338 31.50 4.37 30.26
C ILE A 338 32.95 3.94 30.53
N LYS A 339 33.48 4.34 31.70
CA LYS A 339 34.70 3.77 32.27
C LYS A 339 34.39 2.46 33.02
N SER A 340 33.87 1.45 32.33
CA SER A 340 33.79 0.09 32.88
C SER A 340 34.46 -0.91 31.93
N ARG A 341 35.18 -1.86 32.52
CA ARG A 341 36.32 -2.55 31.93
C ARG A 341 35.93 -3.93 31.39
N GLU A 342 34.86 -4.00 30.59
CA GLU A 342 34.48 -5.20 29.83
C GLU A 342 34.04 -4.81 28.41
N ALA A 343 34.56 -5.52 27.41
CA ALA A 343 34.31 -5.24 26.00
C ALA A 343 32.96 -5.84 25.57
N PRO A 344 32.04 -5.07 24.95
CA PRO A 344 30.98 -5.70 24.20
C PRO A 344 31.58 -6.22 22.88
N LEU A 345 31.85 -7.53 22.84
CA LEU A 345 31.85 -8.28 21.58
C LEU A 345 30.43 -8.15 21.02
N PHE A 346 30.27 -7.38 19.95
CA PHE A 346 28.99 -7.29 19.25
C PHE A 346 28.63 -8.69 18.72
N LYS A 347 27.41 -9.14 18.95
CA LYS A 347 26.90 -10.35 18.29
C LYS A 347 26.61 -9.99 16.84
N THR A 348 27.30 -10.64 15.90
CA THR A 348 26.97 -10.53 14.48
C THR A 348 25.64 -11.24 14.21
N GLU A 349 24.78 -10.62 13.41
CA GLU A 349 23.59 -11.26 12.89
C GLU A 349 23.90 -11.80 11.49
N PRO A 350 23.70 -13.11 11.21
CA PRO A 350 24.13 -13.74 9.96
C PRO A 350 23.58 -13.12 8.66
N ASP A 351 22.41 -12.48 8.73
CA ASP A 351 21.70 -11.90 7.59
C ASP A 351 21.71 -10.36 7.57
N THR A 352 22.54 -9.76 8.43
CA THR A 352 22.68 -8.31 8.51
C THR A 352 23.87 -7.85 7.67
N ILE A 353 23.64 -6.84 6.83
CA ILE A 353 24.68 -6.21 6.03
C ILE A 353 25.37 -5.15 6.88
N TYR A 354 26.70 -5.12 6.84
CA TYR A 354 27.53 -4.14 7.52
C TYR A 354 28.32 -3.34 6.51
N ALA A 355 28.57 -2.06 6.81
CA ALA A 355 29.55 -1.28 6.07
C ALA A 355 30.93 -1.64 6.62
N ALA A 356 31.87 -2.00 5.76
CA ALA A 356 33.24 -2.31 6.14
C ALA A 356 34.22 -1.57 5.23
N VAL A 357 35.19 -0.87 5.82
CA VAL A 357 36.20 -0.12 5.07
C VAL A 357 37.39 -1.00 4.72
N VAL A 358 37.87 -0.94 3.49
CA VAL A 358 39.10 -1.59 3.04
C VAL A 358 40.28 -0.96 3.77
N THR A 359 41.02 -1.78 4.51
CA THR A 359 42.19 -1.38 5.30
C THR A 359 43.51 -1.91 4.76
N SER A 360 43.48 -2.98 3.95
CA SER A 360 44.66 -3.54 3.29
C SER A 360 44.29 -4.22 1.97
N LEU A 361 45.18 -4.11 0.98
CA LEU A 361 45.12 -4.80 -0.32
C LEU A 361 46.36 -5.68 -0.53
N GLY A 362 46.91 -6.22 0.57
CA GLY A 362 48.15 -7.01 0.56
C GLY A 362 47.92 -8.46 0.13
N LYS A 363 48.49 -9.42 0.88
CA LYS A 363 48.29 -10.86 0.63
C LYS A 363 46.82 -11.30 0.70
N LYS A 364 46.01 -10.55 1.45
CA LYS A 364 44.56 -10.65 1.53
C LYS A 364 43.97 -9.25 1.61
N VAL A 365 42.78 -9.07 1.07
CA VAL A 365 41.98 -7.87 1.24
C VAL A 365 41.37 -7.89 2.64
N MET A 366 41.79 -6.93 3.47
CA MET A 366 41.30 -6.78 4.84
C MET A 366 40.26 -5.67 4.89
N VAL A 367 39.13 -5.95 5.52
CA VAL A 367 38.08 -4.97 5.76
C VAL A 367 37.87 -4.78 7.27
N ALA A 368 37.51 -3.57 7.67
CA ALA A 368 37.27 -3.22 9.06
C ALA A 368 35.88 -2.64 9.26
N SER A 369 35.17 -3.11 10.28
CA SER A 369 33.92 -2.52 10.75
C SER A 369 33.89 -2.58 12.26
N GLY A 370 33.91 -1.41 12.91
CA GLY A 370 33.69 -1.26 14.34
C GLY A 370 34.52 -2.14 15.26
N GLY A 371 35.83 -2.08 15.12
CA GLY A 371 36.77 -2.86 15.94
C GLY A 371 37.04 -4.28 15.44
N LEU A 372 36.23 -4.80 14.51
CA LEU A 372 36.48 -6.06 13.84
C LEU A 372 37.25 -5.82 12.54
N VAL A 373 38.41 -6.46 12.41
CA VAL A 373 39.21 -6.46 11.18
C VAL A 373 39.28 -7.90 10.70
N VAL A 374 38.71 -8.15 9.52
CA VAL A 374 38.55 -9.50 8.96
C VAL A 374 38.95 -9.53 7.50
N PRO A 375 39.45 -10.66 6.99
CA PRO A 375 39.68 -10.82 5.56
C PRO A 375 38.35 -10.99 4.82
N LEU A 376 38.32 -10.54 3.57
CA LEU A 376 37.27 -10.97 2.63
C LEU A 376 37.38 -12.48 2.39
N ASP A 377 36.24 -13.13 2.16
CA ASP A 377 36.24 -14.51 1.68
C ASP A 377 36.87 -14.60 0.27
N PRO A 378 37.48 -15.73 -0.13
CA PRO A 378 38.22 -15.83 -1.39
C PRO A 378 37.39 -15.50 -2.66
N ALA A 379 36.10 -15.82 -2.68
CA ALA A 379 35.24 -15.53 -3.81
C ALA A 379 34.94 -14.02 -3.88
N SER A 380 34.61 -13.41 -2.74
CA SER A 380 34.43 -11.96 -2.62
C SER A 380 35.69 -11.17 -2.94
N GLU A 381 36.85 -11.65 -2.49
CA GLU A 381 38.15 -11.05 -2.79
C GLU A 381 38.43 -11.04 -4.31
N THR A 382 38.19 -12.17 -4.97
CA THR A 382 38.35 -12.29 -6.43
C THR A 382 37.41 -11.31 -7.16
N GLN A 383 36.16 -11.21 -6.73
CA GLN A 383 35.19 -10.28 -7.32
C GLN A 383 35.59 -8.81 -7.07
N ALA A 384 36.03 -8.47 -5.86
CA ALA A 384 36.41 -7.11 -5.49
C ALA A 384 37.65 -6.63 -6.25
N LEU A 385 38.66 -7.50 -6.41
CA LEU A 385 39.90 -7.19 -7.13
C LEU A 385 39.71 -7.19 -8.66
N GLY A 386 38.79 -8.00 -9.17
CA GLY A 386 38.44 -8.05 -10.60
C GLY A 386 37.51 -6.92 -11.04
N TRP A 387 36.92 -6.18 -10.11
CA TRP A 387 36.05 -5.06 -10.42
C TRP A 387 36.83 -3.90 -11.06
N THR A 388 36.24 -3.30 -12.09
CA THR A 388 36.73 -2.09 -12.74
C THR A 388 35.56 -1.11 -12.85
N GLY A 389 35.75 0.10 -12.34
CA GLY A 389 34.74 1.15 -12.40
C GLY A 389 34.50 1.68 -13.82
N PRO A 390 33.45 2.48 -14.04
CA PRO A 390 33.11 3.05 -15.35
C PRO A 390 34.25 3.87 -15.98
N GLN A 391 35.13 4.42 -15.15
CA GLN A 391 36.27 5.26 -15.54
C GLN A 391 37.62 4.52 -15.42
N GLY A 392 37.61 3.19 -15.25
CA GLY A 392 38.84 2.39 -15.08
C GLY A 392 39.35 2.32 -13.63
N GLU A 393 38.55 2.77 -12.67
CA GLU A 393 38.87 2.73 -11.24
C GLU A 393 39.02 1.29 -10.73
N ARG A 394 39.86 1.12 -9.71
CA ARG A 394 40.07 -0.17 -9.02
C ARG A 394 39.87 0.01 -7.52
N LEU A 395 39.61 -1.10 -6.85
CA LEU A 395 39.49 -1.13 -5.39
C LEU A 395 40.72 -0.50 -4.72
N ALA A 396 40.47 0.42 -3.79
CA ALA A 396 41.48 1.19 -3.07
C ALA A 396 41.32 1.06 -1.55
N ILE A 397 42.42 1.28 -0.82
CA ILE A 397 42.35 1.39 0.64
C ILE A 397 41.54 2.65 0.99
N GLY A 398 40.50 2.49 1.80
CA GLY A 398 39.52 3.53 2.11
C GLY A 398 38.15 3.29 1.50
N ASP A 399 38.03 2.40 0.53
CA ASP A 399 36.74 2.04 -0.06
C ASP A 399 35.83 1.37 0.97
N VAL A 400 34.55 1.71 0.94
CA VAL A 400 33.53 1.13 1.80
C VAL A 400 32.80 0.03 1.02
N LEU A 401 32.80 -1.16 1.62
CA LEU A 401 32.19 -2.36 1.08
C LEU A 401 31.00 -2.77 1.96
N PRO A 402 29.81 -2.95 1.40
CA PRO A 402 28.73 -3.68 2.06
C PRO A 402 29.11 -5.16 2.17
N VAL A 403 29.06 -5.73 3.39
CA VAL A 403 29.47 -7.10 3.67
C VAL A 403 28.55 -7.82 4.66
N TYR A 404 28.37 -9.13 4.48
CA TYR A 404 27.90 -10.04 5.52
C TYR A 404 29.09 -10.55 6.32
N LEU A 405 29.00 -10.55 7.65
CA LEU A 405 30.01 -11.12 8.53
C LEU A 405 29.58 -12.54 8.91
N ARG A 406 30.34 -13.55 8.48
CA ARG A 406 30.03 -14.95 8.78
C ARG A 406 31.14 -15.58 9.60
N ALA A 407 30.74 -16.29 10.66
CA ALA A 407 31.67 -17.08 11.44
C ALA A 407 32.24 -18.20 10.56
N ARG A 408 33.55 -18.40 10.66
CA ARG A 408 34.24 -19.54 10.09
C ARG A 408 33.84 -20.76 10.93
N THR A 409 33.08 -21.68 10.35
CA THR A 409 32.69 -22.91 11.03
C THR A 409 33.93 -23.63 11.57
N GLU A 410 33.86 -24.06 12.83
CA GLU A 410 34.92 -24.65 13.68
C GLU A 410 35.81 -23.68 14.47
N GLY A 411 35.23 -23.00 15.47
CA GLY A 411 35.98 -22.49 16.62
C GLY A 411 35.85 -23.45 17.81
N ARG A 412 36.98 -24.04 18.27
CA ARG A 412 37.02 -24.77 19.55
C ARG A 412 36.63 -23.82 20.70
N PRO A 413 35.96 -24.30 21.76
CA PRO A 413 35.59 -23.44 22.89
C PRO A 413 36.83 -22.79 23.50
N GLY A 414 36.88 -21.45 23.50
CA GLY A 414 37.98 -20.66 24.09
C GLY A 414 38.80 -19.80 23.12
N HIS A 415 38.58 -19.88 21.80
CA HIS A 415 39.19 -18.97 20.82
C HIS A 415 38.22 -17.87 20.35
N ARG A 416 38.75 -16.68 20.03
CA ARG A 416 38.00 -15.60 19.34
C ARG A 416 37.38 -16.18 18.07
N GLU A 417 36.09 -15.92 17.84
CA GLU A 417 35.41 -16.31 16.59
C GLU A 417 36.15 -15.69 15.40
N ASP A 418 36.69 -16.53 14.51
CA ASP A 418 37.28 -16.10 13.24
C ASP A 418 36.14 -15.77 12.27
N PHE A 419 36.00 -14.52 11.88
CA PHE A 419 34.99 -14.08 10.92
C PHE A 419 35.58 -13.89 9.51
N LEU A 420 34.77 -14.15 8.48
CA LEU A 420 35.03 -13.75 7.11
C LEU A 420 33.97 -12.74 6.65
N ALA A 421 34.41 -11.76 5.87
CA ALA A 421 33.51 -10.82 5.22
C ALA A 421 33.15 -11.29 3.81
N HIS A 422 31.85 -11.41 3.53
CA HIS A 422 31.31 -11.73 2.21
C HIS A 422 30.69 -10.49 1.60
N LEU A 423 31.00 -10.13 0.36
CA LEU A 423 30.39 -8.98 -0.32
C LEU A 423 28.86 -9.12 -0.37
N ALA A 424 28.18 -8.03 -0.05
CA ALA A 424 26.74 -7.88 -0.19
C ALA A 424 26.46 -6.80 -1.23
N SER A 425 25.88 -7.12 -2.38
CA SER A 425 25.56 -6.12 -3.41
C SER A 425 24.06 -5.98 -3.57
N ALA A 426 23.59 -4.73 -3.61
CA ALA A 426 22.19 -4.44 -3.91
C ALA A 426 21.87 -4.91 -5.34
N PRO A 427 20.74 -5.62 -5.57
CA PRO A 427 20.37 -6.05 -6.91
C PRO A 427 20.15 -4.87 -7.85
N THR A 428 20.84 -4.90 -8.99
CA THR A 428 20.68 -3.95 -10.10
C THR A 428 19.36 -4.13 -10.85
N VAL A 429 18.75 -5.30 -10.72
CA VAL A 429 17.46 -5.65 -11.30
C VAL A 429 16.38 -5.76 -10.23
N GLN A 430 15.13 -5.63 -10.65
CA GLN A 430 13.96 -5.69 -9.78
C GLN A 430 13.12 -6.91 -10.11
N GLY A 431 12.33 -7.36 -9.13
CA GLY A 431 11.41 -8.47 -9.29
C GLY A 431 10.02 -8.12 -8.77
N ALA A 432 9.04 -8.94 -9.16
CA ALA A 432 7.70 -8.91 -8.61
C ALA A 432 7.23 -10.35 -8.40
N LEU A 433 6.35 -10.56 -7.43
CA LEU A 433 5.76 -11.86 -7.14
C LEU A 433 4.30 -11.66 -6.78
N VAL A 434 3.42 -12.49 -7.34
CA VAL A 434 2.01 -12.59 -6.96
C VAL A 434 1.70 -14.06 -6.74
N ALA A 435 1.12 -14.40 -5.59
CA ALA A 435 0.62 -15.74 -5.30
C ALA A 435 -0.90 -15.68 -5.12
N LEU A 436 -1.61 -16.53 -5.85
CA LEU A 436 -3.07 -16.64 -5.82
C LEU A 436 -3.47 -18.04 -5.35
N ASP A 437 -4.60 -18.14 -4.65
CA ASP A 437 -5.30 -19.41 -4.47
C ASP A 437 -6.14 -19.68 -5.73
N PRO A 438 -5.83 -20.74 -6.50
CA PRO A 438 -6.51 -21.02 -7.76
C PRO A 438 -7.97 -21.45 -7.57
N SER A 439 -8.38 -21.86 -6.36
CA SER A 439 -9.74 -22.35 -6.11
C SER A 439 -10.76 -21.22 -5.93
N ASN A 440 -10.32 -20.06 -5.44
CA ASN A 440 -11.20 -18.94 -5.07
C ASN A 440 -10.68 -17.58 -5.56
N GLY A 441 -9.51 -17.52 -6.20
CA GLY A 441 -8.88 -16.30 -6.69
C GLY A 441 -8.30 -15.39 -5.61
N HIS A 442 -8.22 -15.83 -4.36
CA HIS A 442 -7.68 -15.02 -3.26
C HIS A 442 -6.20 -14.68 -3.48
N LEU A 443 -5.85 -13.42 -3.19
CA LEU A 443 -4.48 -12.95 -3.17
C LEU A 443 -3.79 -13.38 -1.86
N LEU A 444 -2.89 -14.34 -1.94
CA LEU A 444 -2.20 -14.91 -0.79
C LEU A 444 -0.93 -14.14 -0.42
N SER A 445 -0.20 -13.67 -1.43
CA SER A 445 0.95 -12.78 -1.24
C SER A 445 1.20 -11.93 -2.48
N MET A 446 1.78 -10.75 -2.29
CA MET A 446 2.16 -9.84 -3.36
C MET A 446 3.41 -9.04 -2.97
N VAL A 447 4.42 -9.05 -3.83
CA VAL A 447 5.67 -8.31 -3.65
C VAL A 447 5.93 -7.50 -4.91
N GLY A 448 6.08 -6.18 -4.75
CA GLY A 448 6.20 -5.24 -5.87
C GLY A 448 7.63 -4.86 -6.28
N GLY A 449 8.63 -5.29 -5.53
CA GLY A 449 10.02 -4.88 -5.72
C GLY A 449 10.97 -5.54 -4.73
N TYR A 450 12.27 -5.29 -4.90
CA TYR A 450 13.31 -5.77 -3.98
C TYR A 450 13.17 -5.18 -2.57
N ASP A 451 12.84 -3.88 -2.52
CA ASP A 451 12.75 -3.11 -1.28
C ASP A 451 11.72 -1.99 -1.46
N TYR A 452 10.67 -2.02 -0.63
CA TYR A 452 9.59 -1.04 -0.66
C TYR A 452 10.05 0.36 -0.25
N GLN A 453 10.97 0.45 0.71
CA GLN A 453 11.48 1.74 1.19
C GLN A 453 12.30 2.45 0.12
N LYS A 454 13.01 1.67 -0.72
CA LYS A 454 13.73 2.20 -1.88
C LYS A 454 12.81 2.57 -3.05
N SER A 455 11.79 1.76 -3.28
CA SER A 455 10.92 1.89 -4.44
C SER A 455 9.52 1.44 -4.07
N GLN A 456 8.65 2.41 -3.85
CA GLN A 456 7.21 2.18 -3.63
C GLN A 456 6.48 1.80 -4.92
N PHE A 457 7.19 1.80 -6.06
CA PHE A 457 6.64 1.36 -7.35
C PHE A 457 6.40 -0.16 -7.33
N ASN A 458 5.14 -0.54 -7.19
CA ASN A 458 4.69 -1.92 -7.16
C ASN A 458 4.65 -2.49 -8.59
N ARG A 459 5.71 -3.20 -8.97
CA ARG A 459 5.83 -3.79 -10.31
C ARG A 459 4.79 -4.88 -10.59
N ALA A 460 4.19 -5.48 -9.55
CA ALA A 460 3.15 -6.48 -9.72
C ALA A 460 1.86 -5.88 -10.29
N THR A 461 1.57 -4.61 -10.00
CA THR A 461 0.30 -3.96 -10.39
C THR A 461 0.49 -2.74 -11.29
N GLN A 462 1.62 -2.03 -11.16
CA GLN A 462 1.86 -0.75 -11.80
C GLN A 462 2.77 -0.82 -13.04
N ALA A 463 3.56 -1.89 -13.21
CA ALA A 463 4.60 -1.93 -14.25
C ALA A 463 4.07 -1.82 -15.70
N ARG A 464 2.75 -1.94 -15.94
CA ARG A 464 2.06 -1.90 -17.25
C ARG A 464 2.91 -2.49 -18.39
N ARG A 465 3.61 -3.60 -18.11
CA ARG A 465 4.43 -4.30 -19.10
C ARG A 465 3.52 -5.21 -19.90
N GLN A 466 3.82 -5.34 -21.18
CA GLN A 466 3.22 -6.38 -22.00
C GLN A 466 3.46 -7.75 -21.34
N ILE A 467 2.38 -8.49 -21.14
CA ILE A 467 2.37 -9.82 -20.51
C ILE A 467 3.12 -10.89 -21.35
N GLY A 468 3.50 -10.54 -22.58
CA GLY A 468 4.30 -11.38 -23.46
C GLY A 468 3.59 -12.70 -23.78
N SER A 469 4.34 -13.79 -23.92
CA SER A 469 3.78 -15.10 -24.28
C SER A 469 2.82 -15.68 -23.24
N ALA A 470 2.73 -15.12 -22.03
CA ALA A 470 1.77 -15.53 -21.02
C ALA A 470 0.30 -15.27 -21.44
N ILE A 471 0.06 -14.42 -22.46
CA ILE A 471 -1.30 -14.21 -23.01
C ILE A 471 -1.80 -15.37 -23.87
N LYS A 472 -0.91 -16.19 -24.42
CA LYS A 472 -1.26 -17.18 -25.44
C LYS A 472 -2.33 -18.18 -24.98
N PRO A 473 -2.35 -18.71 -23.74
CA PRO A 473 -3.44 -19.58 -23.30
C PRO A 473 -4.83 -18.95 -23.49
N PHE A 474 -4.99 -17.64 -23.28
CA PHE A 474 -6.25 -16.93 -23.47
C PHE A 474 -6.62 -16.78 -24.95
N ILE A 475 -5.64 -16.42 -25.80
CA ILE A 475 -5.84 -16.37 -27.27
C ILE A 475 -6.33 -17.73 -27.79
N TYR A 476 -5.73 -18.82 -27.32
CA TYR A 476 -6.10 -20.17 -27.75
C TYR A 476 -7.43 -20.63 -27.16
N ALA A 477 -7.77 -20.24 -25.93
CA ALA A 477 -9.08 -20.50 -25.33
C ALA A 477 -10.20 -19.87 -26.14
N VAL A 478 -10.08 -18.57 -26.46
CA VAL A 478 -11.03 -17.85 -27.32
C VAL A 478 -11.10 -18.46 -28.72
N ALA A 479 -9.95 -18.88 -29.29
CA ALA A 479 -9.96 -19.58 -30.58
C ALA A 479 -10.74 -20.90 -30.51
N ILE A 480 -10.64 -21.65 -29.41
CA ILE A 480 -11.42 -22.87 -29.21
C ILE A 480 -12.91 -22.55 -29.03
N ASP A 481 -13.25 -21.53 -28.24
CA ASP A 481 -14.64 -21.09 -28.04
C ASP A 481 -15.28 -20.57 -29.35
N SER A 482 -14.47 -20.06 -30.28
CA SER A 482 -14.90 -19.67 -31.63
C SER A 482 -15.11 -20.84 -32.60
N GLY A 483 -14.99 -22.09 -32.12
CA GLY A 483 -15.25 -23.31 -32.88
C GLY A 483 -14.00 -24.01 -33.44
N MET A 484 -12.79 -23.55 -33.09
CA MET A 484 -11.57 -24.32 -33.39
C MET A 484 -11.38 -25.47 -32.39
N THR A 485 -10.61 -26.47 -32.76
CA THR A 485 -10.29 -27.60 -31.88
C THR A 485 -8.79 -27.69 -31.65
N PRO A 486 -8.31 -28.43 -30.63
CA PRO A 486 -6.89 -28.69 -30.45
C PRO A 486 -6.19 -29.34 -31.66
N LEU A 487 -6.96 -29.94 -32.59
CA LEU A 487 -6.49 -30.55 -33.83
C LEU A 487 -6.54 -29.63 -35.05
N THR A 488 -7.15 -28.43 -34.93
CA THR A 488 -7.17 -27.43 -36.00
C THR A 488 -5.73 -27.10 -36.41
N ILE A 489 -5.47 -27.15 -37.72
CA ILE A 489 -4.13 -26.92 -38.28
C ILE A 489 -3.93 -25.45 -38.59
N LYS A 490 -2.79 -24.92 -38.18
CA LYS A 490 -2.27 -23.59 -38.55
C LYS A 490 -0.88 -23.74 -39.13
N TRP A 491 -0.51 -22.82 -40.02
CA TRP A 491 0.79 -22.81 -40.65
C TRP A 491 1.75 -21.95 -39.83
N ASP A 492 2.76 -22.56 -39.23
CA ASP A 492 3.93 -21.85 -38.73
C ASP A 492 4.84 -21.52 -39.92
N ALA A 493 4.76 -20.27 -40.37
CA ALA A 493 5.49 -19.73 -41.51
C ALA A 493 5.68 -18.21 -41.35
N PRO A 494 6.57 -17.56 -42.13
CA PRO A 494 6.66 -16.10 -42.16
C PRO A 494 5.31 -15.48 -42.51
N VAL A 495 4.81 -14.61 -41.63
CA VAL A 495 3.52 -13.92 -41.79
C VAL A 495 3.70 -12.41 -41.57
N LYS A 496 2.89 -11.60 -42.26
CA LYS A 496 2.93 -10.14 -42.16
C LYS A 496 1.54 -9.62 -41.83
N PHE A 497 1.46 -8.68 -40.90
CA PHE A 497 0.22 -8.05 -40.47
C PHE A 497 0.32 -6.54 -40.67
N LYS A 498 -0.75 -5.92 -41.18
CA LYS A 498 -0.85 -4.47 -41.26
C LYS A 498 -1.39 -3.95 -39.92
N THR A 499 -0.62 -3.07 -39.27
CA THR A 499 -0.99 -2.45 -37.99
C THR A 499 -1.06 -0.93 -38.16
N ALA A 500 -1.61 -0.22 -37.18
CA ALA A 500 -1.62 1.25 -37.16
C ALA A 500 -0.20 1.85 -37.22
N SER A 501 0.79 1.12 -36.70
CA SER A 501 2.22 1.50 -36.69
C SER A 501 3.03 0.98 -37.90
N GLY A 502 2.37 0.39 -38.91
CA GLY A 502 3.03 -0.16 -40.09
C GLY A 502 2.96 -1.69 -40.20
N VAL A 503 3.79 -2.29 -41.05
CA VAL A 503 3.81 -3.74 -41.27
C VAL A 503 4.62 -4.42 -40.16
N TRP A 504 3.97 -5.31 -39.42
CA TRP A 504 4.59 -6.11 -38.38
C TRP A 504 4.80 -7.56 -38.84
N THR A 505 5.98 -8.12 -38.57
CA THR A 505 6.35 -9.51 -38.90
C THR A 505 6.76 -10.21 -37.60
N PRO A 506 5.92 -11.07 -37.00
CA PRO A 506 6.30 -11.83 -35.82
C PRO A 506 7.35 -12.89 -36.17
N HIS A 507 8.26 -13.15 -35.24
CA HIS A 507 9.28 -14.19 -35.34
C HIS A 507 9.19 -15.12 -34.14
N ASN A 508 9.48 -16.41 -34.35
CA ASN A 508 9.58 -17.39 -33.27
C ASN A 508 10.90 -17.21 -32.50
N TYR A 509 10.97 -17.76 -31.28
CA TYR A 509 12.22 -17.77 -30.51
C TYR A 509 13.34 -18.57 -31.22
N LYS A 510 12.96 -19.67 -31.87
CA LYS A 510 13.83 -20.40 -32.81
C LYS A 510 13.59 -19.89 -34.24
N PRO A 511 14.64 -19.81 -35.08
CA PRO A 511 14.51 -19.30 -36.44
C PRO A 511 13.79 -20.26 -37.40
N GLU A 512 13.58 -21.51 -37.00
CA GLU A 512 12.94 -22.56 -37.79
C GLU A 512 11.42 -22.43 -37.78
N TYR A 513 10.80 -22.68 -38.94
CA TYR A 513 9.36 -22.79 -39.11
C TYR A 513 8.97 -24.26 -39.24
N LEU A 514 7.95 -24.68 -38.47
CA LEU A 514 7.52 -26.07 -38.43
C LEU A 514 6.48 -26.43 -39.52
N GLY A 515 6.02 -25.45 -40.31
CA GLY A 515 5.00 -25.68 -41.33
C GLY A 515 3.63 -25.99 -40.69
N PRO A 516 2.87 -26.98 -41.19
CA PRO A 516 1.55 -27.28 -40.65
C PRO A 516 1.64 -27.88 -39.25
N VAL A 517 1.05 -27.20 -38.27
CA VAL A 517 1.02 -27.62 -36.87
C VAL A 517 -0.41 -27.56 -36.32
N THR A 518 -0.74 -28.46 -35.40
CA THR A 518 -2.01 -28.39 -34.67
C THR A 518 -1.98 -27.26 -33.65
N LEU A 519 -3.16 -26.73 -33.25
CA LEU A 519 -3.24 -25.75 -32.16
C LEU A 519 -2.63 -26.26 -30.85
N ARG A 520 -2.80 -27.55 -30.55
CA ARG A 520 -2.14 -28.19 -29.40
C ARG A 520 -0.62 -28.05 -29.47
N THR A 521 -0.01 -28.40 -30.60
CA THR A 521 1.44 -28.29 -30.79
C THR A 521 1.90 -26.84 -30.78
N ALA A 522 1.13 -25.93 -31.38
CA ALA A 522 1.46 -24.52 -31.43
C ALA A 522 1.46 -23.85 -30.05
N LEU A 523 0.48 -24.18 -29.20
CA LEU A 523 0.45 -23.73 -27.81
C LEU A 523 1.60 -24.34 -27.00
N ALA A 524 1.79 -25.66 -27.10
CA ALA A 524 2.84 -26.38 -26.37
C ALA A 524 4.25 -25.90 -26.70
N LYS A 525 4.52 -25.55 -27.97
CA LYS A 525 5.79 -24.98 -28.41
C LYS A 525 5.83 -23.45 -28.36
N SER A 526 4.76 -22.80 -27.88
CA SER A 526 4.64 -21.34 -27.78
C SER A 526 4.95 -20.63 -29.10
N ILE A 527 4.39 -21.09 -30.23
CA ILE A 527 4.68 -20.56 -31.57
C ILE A 527 4.07 -19.16 -31.73
N ASN A 528 4.90 -18.16 -32.04
CA ASN A 528 4.51 -16.75 -32.12
C ASN A 528 3.67 -16.46 -33.37
N THR A 529 4.08 -17.00 -34.52
CA THR A 529 3.39 -16.80 -35.81
C THR A 529 1.94 -17.29 -35.76
N VAL A 530 1.71 -18.47 -35.18
CA VAL A 530 0.37 -19.06 -35.03
C VAL A 530 -0.46 -18.25 -34.05
N SER A 531 0.12 -17.81 -32.92
CA SER A 531 -0.59 -16.98 -31.95
C SER A 531 -1.04 -15.64 -32.55
N ALA A 532 -0.18 -15.01 -33.37
CA ALA A 532 -0.51 -13.79 -34.10
C ALA A 532 -1.61 -14.01 -35.16
N GLN A 533 -1.56 -15.13 -35.89
CA GLN A 533 -2.60 -15.50 -36.84
C GLN A 533 -3.96 -15.73 -36.17
N LEU A 534 -3.97 -16.38 -34.99
CA LEU A 534 -5.20 -16.58 -34.21
C LEU A 534 -5.79 -15.24 -33.79
N LEU A 535 -4.97 -14.36 -33.19
CA LEU A 535 -5.42 -13.05 -32.76
C LEU A 535 -5.97 -12.20 -33.92
N ALA A 536 -5.31 -12.25 -35.08
CA ALA A 536 -5.78 -11.57 -36.29
C ALA A 536 -7.11 -12.14 -36.82
N GLN A 537 -7.38 -13.43 -36.61
CA GLN A 537 -8.61 -14.09 -37.05
C GLN A 537 -9.78 -13.86 -36.08
N ILE A 538 -9.53 -13.94 -34.77
CA ILE A 538 -10.58 -13.84 -33.73
C ILE A 538 -10.87 -12.40 -33.31
N GLY A 539 -9.93 -11.48 -33.57
CA GLY A 539 -10.00 -10.09 -33.09
C GLY A 539 -9.38 -9.92 -31.71
N ILE A 540 -9.10 -8.66 -31.34
CA ILE A 540 -8.49 -8.31 -30.05
C ILE A 540 -9.55 -8.22 -28.95
N ASP A 541 -10.72 -7.65 -29.25
CA ASP A 541 -11.76 -7.41 -28.24
C ASP A 541 -12.25 -8.66 -27.48
N PRO A 542 -12.31 -9.87 -28.09
CA PRO A 542 -12.70 -11.08 -27.38
C PRO A 542 -11.62 -11.70 -26.47
N VAL A 543 -10.37 -11.22 -26.54
CA VAL A 543 -9.19 -11.75 -25.80
C VAL A 543 -8.86 -10.85 -24.62
#